data_AF-A0A1W0A001-F1
#
_entry.id   AF-A0A1W0A001-F1
#
_cell.length_a   1.000
_cell.length_b   1.000
_cell.length_c   1.000
_cell.angle_alpha   90.00
_cell.angle_beta   90.00
_cell.angle_gamma   90.00
#
_symmetry.space_group_name_H-M   'P 1'
#
loop_
_entity.id
_entity.type
_entity.pdbx_description
1 polymer ?
#
loop_
_entity_poly.entity_id
_entity_poly.type
_entity_poly.pdbx_seq_one_letter_code
_entity_poly.pdbx_strand_id
1 'polypeptide(L)'
;MLILKYKKSSTLVLKNALSSEVTRPIREAHVRLSRAYAYYRLENYTKALQDFSTCIEIDPAWSLAHFNRGCTYYRLGKLDNAIEDISKAIKYDPKNKTYLDSRAMLYREHGRFREAISDYNRIENLKITPQEHEIFGLESAIATKNITERRPTIKVTTSGEELHPHLMSLLKLKTKERTEAAILSAYQVAKGWKVFENESQHVICDFLQVGRLESYPPRSYIFRQGDEASHYYIIMEGSVVITTESFENGQMKSQKLCSLYEGDGFGEPRETKVLRRASVMTSDKVHCLVVTHKFYQKIMERHVQVQLEEKCAVLRKCRVFDTCTDEVVQKVAQMSSLLIFQPYRVIMRAGDMVDKLYVIKRGVCTVTKQLPIEASTKQKTQRPNTNPTIKKSKMPMNYDGSWAVDNGWQLTNPRLRSEFTTEEPKETMNVTIATLSTGQVFGEVCILRHNQSSTITVTSDTLLEVLELNQDGLAQLNLKFNSRTMNALQNSFLYHNPPHPKMAHLFGEQATWREEKDRIVQDVMRQISIQSQRKRISFPTPSSSTCSNVVLDENNIFQQESSGLEEG
;
A
#
# COMPACT_ATOMS: atom_id res chain seq x y z
N MET A 1 -18.52 11.89 65.43
CA MET A 1 -18.67 11.29 64.09
C MET A 1 -17.92 12.17 63.09
N LEU A 2 -17.30 11.56 62.06
CA LEU A 2 -16.87 12.19 60.78
C LEU A 2 -15.46 12.79 60.60
N ILE A 3 -14.40 12.38 61.32
CA ILE A 3 -13.01 12.78 60.94
C ILE A 3 -11.99 11.64 60.72
N LEU A 4 -12.25 10.36 61.01
CA LEU A 4 -11.16 9.34 61.05
C LEU A 4 -11.24 8.12 60.10
N LYS A 5 -11.95 8.17 58.97
CA LYS A 5 -12.05 6.99 58.06
C LYS A 5 -11.51 7.14 56.63
N TYR A 6 -10.79 8.21 56.30
CA TYR A 6 -10.12 8.36 55.00
C TYR A 6 -8.60 8.14 55.12
N LYS A 7 -8.14 6.89 55.20
CA LYS A 7 -6.69 6.61 55.13
C LYS A 7 -6.25 5.32 54.43
N LYS A 8 -7.15 4.59 53.72
CA LYS A 8 -6.77 3.35 53.01
C LYS A 8 -7.11 3.26 51.51
N SER A 9 -7.67 4.32 50.91
CA SER A 9 -8.01 4.34 49.46
C SER A 9 -7.18 5.32 48.63
N SER A 10 -6.12 5.90 49.21
CA SER A 10 -5.31 6.91 48.50
C SER A 10 -4.33 6.28 47.51
N THR A 11 -3.76 5.11 47.76
CA THR A 11 -2.67 4.56 46.92
C THR A 11 -3.14 4.02 45.57
N LEU A 12 -4.34 3.43 45.48
CA LEU A 12 -4.89 2.88 44.23
C LEU A 12 -5.55 3.97 43.36
N VAL A 13 -6.26 4.91 44.01
CA VAL A 13 -6.79 6.11 43.36
C VAL A 13 -5.64 7.00 42.89
N LEU A 14 -4.56 7.13 43.66
CA LEU A 14 -3.34 7.81 43.20
C LEU A 14 -2.69 7.05 42.05
N LYS A 15 -2.58 5.71 42.06
CA LYS A 15 -1.97 4.96 40.94
C LYS A 15 -2.74 5.09 39.62
N ASN A 16 -4.08 5.05 39.68
CA ASN A 16 -4.93 5.22 38.50
C ASN A 16 -5.08 6.69 38.09
N ALA A 17 -5.04 7.62 39.04
CA ALA A 17 -4.92 9.05 38.74
C ALA A 17 -3.58 9.33 38.06
N LEU A 18 -2.46 8.83 38.59
CA LEU A 18 -1.11 8.96 38.03
C LEU A 18 -0.99 8.32 36.63
N SER A 19 -1.58 7.14 36.39
CA SER A 19 -1.54 6.51 35.05
C SER A 19 -2.47 7.22 34.04
N SER A 20 -3.59 7.79 34.50
CA SER A 20 -4.44 8.65 33.68
C SER A 20 -3.83 10.04 33.44
N GLU A 21 -3.08 10.56 34.39
CA GLU A 21 -2.38 11.85 34.31
C GLU A 21 -1.19 11.78 33.36
N VAL A 22 -0.52 10.64 33.24
CA VAL A 22 0.58 10.44 32.27
C VAL A 22 0.05 10.25 30.83
N THR A 23 -1.13 9.66 30.65
CA THR A 23 -1.72 9.39 29.32
C THR A 23 -2.62 10.50 28.78
N ARG A 24 -3.18 11.34 29.64
CA ARG A 24 -3.92 12.57 29.28
C ARG A 24 -3.12 13.56 28.42
N PRO A 25 -1.89 13.97 28.79
CA PRO A 25 -1.14 14.98 28.02
C PRO A 25 -0.81 14.47 26.61
N ILE A 26 -0.44 13.19 26.46
CA ILE A 26 -0.11 12.60 25.15
C ILE A 26 -1.34 12.63 24.23
N ARG A 27 -2.51 12.18 24.71
CA ARG A 27 -3.76 12.22 23.93
C ARG A 27 -4.20 13.65 23.61
N GLU A 28 -4.02 14.55 24.57
CA GLU A 28 -4.31 15.97 24.40
C GLU A 28 -3.41 16.62 23.32
N ALA A 29 -2.12 16.27 23.28
CA ALA A 29 -1.18 16.78 22.29
C ALA A 29 -1.54 16.32 20.86
N HIS A 30 -1.94 15.06 20.65
CA HIS A 30 -2.41 14.58 19.35
C HIS A 30 -3.70 15.27 18.87
N VAL A 31 -4.66 15.51 19.78
CA VAL A 31 -5.89 16.25 19.43
C VAL A 31 -5.57 17.71 19.07
N ARG A 32 -4.68 18.36 19.83
CA ARG A 32 -4.22 19.72 19.55
C ARG A 32 -3.43 19.81 18.24
N LEU A 33 -2.62 18.80 17.90
CA LEU A 33 -1.91 18.73 16.62
C LEU A 33 -2.89 18.71 15.43
N SER A 34 -3.91 17.85 15.49
CA SER A 34 -4.94 17.77 14.45
C SER A 34 -5.73 19.08 14.32
N ARG A 35 -6.04 19.73 15.45
CA ARG A 35 -6.70 21.05 15.47
C ARG A 35 -5.81 22.15 14.91
N ALA A 36 -4.53 22.17 15.26
CA ALA A 36 -3.54 23.11 14.74
C ALA A 36 -3.41 22.99 13.22
N TYR A 37 -3.41 21.75 12.70
CA TYR A 37 -3.41 21.49 11.26
C TYR A 37 -4.68 22.03 10.58
N ALA A 38 -5.86 21.84 11.19
CA ALA A 38 -7.10 22.43 10.69
C ALA A 38 -7.03 23.96 10.68
N TYR A 39 -6.52 24.60 11.73
CA TYR A 39 -6.32 26.05 11.76
C TYR A 39 -5.31 26.54 10.72
N TYR A 40 -4.23 25.80 10.48
CA TYR A 40 -3.26 26.09 9.43
C TYR A 40 -3.91 26.04 8.05
N ARG A 41 -4.80 25.07 7.79
CA ARG A 41 -5.55 24.95 6.53
C ARG A 41 -6.62 26.03 6.36
N LEU A 42 -7.13 26.59 7.46
CA LEU A 42 -8.04 27.74 7.49
C LEU A 42 -7.30 29.08 7.49
N GLU A 43 -5.98 29.08 7.26
CA GLU A 43 -5.10 30.27 7.28
C GLU A 43 -5.09 31.05 8.62
N ASN A 44 -5.61 30.43 9.69
CA ASN A 44 -5.58 31.00 11.03
C ASN A 44 -4.27 30.63 11.74
N TYR A 45 -3.18 31.21 11.27
CA TYR A 45 -1.81 30.86 11.69
C TYR A 45 -1.52 31.17 13.16
N THR A 46 -2.18 32.16 13.77
CA THR A 46 -1.97 32.52 15.18
C THR A 46 -2.48 31.43 16.13
N LYS A 47 -3.68 30.88 15.88
CA LYS A 47 -4.23 29.76 16.64
C LYS A 47 -3.47 28.46 16.36
N ALA A 48 -3.04 28.23 15.11
CA ALA A 48 -2.21 27.09 14.76
C ALA A 48 -0.87 27.11 15.53
N LEU A 49 -0.19 28.26 15.59
CA LEU A 49 1.05 28.41 16.37
C LEU A 49 0.85 28.13 17.86
N GLN A 50 -0.25 28.59 18.45
CA GLN A 50 -0.56 28.35 19.86
C GLN A 50 -0.71 26.85 20.11
N ASP A 51 -1.52 26.16 19.32
CA ASP A 51 -1.73 24.72 19.48
C ASP A 51 -0.45 23.91 19.22
N PHE A 52 0.33 24.24 18.16
CA PHE A 52 1.63 23.59 17.92
C PHE A 52 2.63 23.84 19.06
N SER A 53 2.65 25.05 19.65
CA SER A 53 3.54 25.35 20.77
C SER A 53 3.16 24.53 22.00
N THR A 54 1.86 24.37 22.28
CA THR A 54 1.44 23.50 23.38
C THR A 54 1.72 22.02 23.12
N CYS A 55 1.72 21.56 21.86
CA CYS A 55 2.16 20.20 21.53
C CYS A 55 3.64 20.00 21.88
N ILE A 56 4.47 21.03 21.65
CA ILE A 56 5.91 21.03 21.98
C ILE A 56 6.15 21.16 23.50
N GLU A 57 5.30 21.88 24.22
CA GLU A 57 5.35 21.92 25.69
C GLU A 57 5.04 20.55 26.30
N ILE A 58 4.13 19.79 25.68
CA ILE A 58 3.76 18.45 26.13
C ILE A 58 4.83 17.42 25.74
N ASP A 59 5.28 17.43 24.49
CA ASP A 59 6.39 16.59 24.02
C ASP A 59 7.45 17.44 23.28
N PRO A 60 8.53 17.83 23.97
CA PRO A 60 9.61 18.62 23.38
C PRO A 60 10.38 17.92 22.27
N ALA A 61 10.34 16.58 22.21
CA ALA A 61 11.05 15.76 21.23
C ALA A 61 10.23 15.47 19.97
N TRP A 62 8.98 15.97 19.90
CA TRP A 62 8.09 15.67 18.79
C TRP A 62 8.49 16.41 17.50
N SER A 63 9.27 15.74 16.66
CA SER A 63 9.80 16.27 15.39
C SER A 63 8.72 16.87 14.48
N LEU A 64 7.56 16.22 14.36
CA LEU A 64 6.45 16.67 13.53
C LEU A 64 5.79 17.97 14.03
N ALA A 65 5.70 18.17 15.34
CA ALA A 65 5.15 19.40 15.92
C ALA A 65 6.07 20.61 15.64
N HIS A 66 7.40 20.43 15.80
CA HIS A 66 8.39 21.44 15.43
C HIS A 66 8.34 21.74 13.92
N PHE A 67 8.27 20.72 13.07
CA PHE A 67 8.18 20.92 11.63
C PHE A 67 6.95 21.75 11.21
N ASN A 68 5.76 21.38 11.70
CA ASN A 68 4.53 22.07 11.35
C ASN A 68 4.48 23.50 11.92
N ARG A 69 5.07 23.75 13.10
CA ARG A 69 5.24 25.10 13.63
C ARG A 69 6.18 25.94 12.76
N GLY A 70 7.28 25.35 12.29
CA GLY A 70 8.21 25.97 11.35
C GLY A 70 7.53 26.36 10.03
N CYS A 71 6.74 25.45 9.44
CA CYS A 71 5.91 25.74 8.26
C CYS A 71 4.90 26.87 8.51
N THR A 72 4.34 26.95 9.72
CA THR A 72 3.42 28.03 10.11
C THR A 72 4.14 29.37 10.24
N TYR A 73 5.36 29.41 10.81
CA TYR A 73 6.20 30.61 10.84
C TYR A 73 6.60 31.08 9.44
N TYR A 74 6.87 30.14 8.53
CA TYR A 74 7.15 30.46 7.13
C TYR A 74 5.97 31.18 6.46
N ARG A 75 4.73 30.70 6.66
CA ARG A 75 3.52 31.37 6.15
C ARG A 75 3.31 32.77 6.73
N LEU A 76 3.82 33.03 7.93
CA LEU A 76 3.81 34.35 8.56
C LEU A 76 5.01 35.24 8.17
N GLY A 77 5.87 34.78 7.24
CA GLY A 77 7.06 35.52 6.80
C GLY A 77 8.21 35.53 7.81
N LYS A 78 8.13 34.76 8.90
CA LYS A 78 9.17 34.67 9.95
C LYS A 78 10.17 33.57 9.61
N LEU A 79 11.03 33.84 8.62
CA LEU A 79 11.97 32.87 8.06
C LEU A 79 12.96 32.30 9.09
N ASP A 80 13.51 33.13 9.98
CA ASP A 80 14.48 32.68 10.98
C ASP A 80 13.89 31.67 11.95
N ASN A 81 12.69 31.97 12.47
CA ASN A 81 11.95 31.06 13.35
C ASN A 81 11.58 29.75 12.64
N ALA A 82 11.25 29.82 11.35
CA ALA A 82 10.95 28.63 10.54
C ALA A 82 12.18 27.72 10.39
N ILE A 83 13.35 28.30 10.09
CA ILE A 83 14.62 27.57 9.98
C ILE A 83 15.01 26.94 11.32
N GLU A 84 14.82 27.66 12.43
CA GLU A 84 15.15 27.17 13.78
C GLU A 84 14.30 25.94 14.15
N ASP A 85 12.98 26.02 13.95
CA ASP A 85 12.05 24.95 14.29
C ASP A 85 12.23 23.73 13.36
N ILE A 86 12.45 23.91 12.06
CA ILE A 86 12.75 22.79 11.17
C ILE A 86 14.12 22.18 11.51
N SER A 87 15.10 22.97 11.96
CA SER A 87 16.37 22.45 12.44
C SER A 87 16.22 21.59 13.71
N LYS A 88 15.30 21.97 14.62
CA LYS A 88 14.93 21.13 15.77
C LYS A 88 14.24 19.84 15.31
N ALA A 89 13.35 19.91 14.32
CA ALA A 89 12.72 18.72 13.75
C ALA A 89 13.76 17.73 13.17
N ILE A 90 14.76 18.23 12.42
CA ILE A 90 15.88 17.42 11.88
C ILE A 90 16.76 16.85 13.00
N LYS A 91 16.92 17.58 14.11
CA LYS A 91 17.68 17.08 15.28
C LYS A 91 17.01 15.84 15.88
N TYR A 92 15.68 15.82 15.94
CA TYR A 92 14.92 14.69 16.49
C TYR A 92 14.66 13.57 15.48
N ASP A 93 14.52 13.88 14.18
CA ASP A 93 14.40 12.89 13.11
C ASP A 93 15.37 13.21 11.94
N PRO A 94 16.64 12.79 12.05
CA PRO A 94 17.69 13.15 11.09
C PRO A 94 17.62 12.40 9.76
N LYS A 95 16.74 11.38 9.64
CA LYS A 95 16.57 10.56 8.43
C LYS A 95 15.39 11.02 7.57
N ASN A 96 14.57 11.94 8.06
CA ASN A 96 13.42 12.45 7.35
C ASN A 96 13.81 13.42 6.24
N LYS A 97 13.74 12.95 4.99
CA LYS A 97 14.10 13.73 3.80
C LYS A 97 13.24 14.99 3.66
N THR A 98 11.98 14.94 4.06
CA THR A 98 11.05 16.08 3.97
C THR A 98 11.51 17.26 4.81
N TYR A 99 12.07 17.01 6.01
CA TYR A 99 12.56 18.07 6.89
C TYR A 99 13.83 18.72 6.32
N LEU A 100 14.76 17.91 5.80
CA LEU A 100 15.97 18.40 5.14
C LEU A 100 15.64 19.22 3.89
N ASP A 101 14.72 18.75 3.05
CA ASP A 101 14.32 19.44 1.83
C ASP A 101 13.63 20.79 2.13
N SER A 102 12.73 20.78 3.12
CA SER A 102 12.06 22.01 3.57
C SER A 102 13.03 23.04 4.12
N ARG A 103 14.06 22.63 4.88
CA ARG A 103 15.09 23.55 5.36
C ARG A 103 16.00 24.06 4.23
N ALA A 104 16.36 23.20 3.28
CA ALA A 104 17.14 23.60 2.11
C ALA A 104 16.38 24.64 1.26
N MET A 105 15.07 24.47 1.10
CA MET A 105 14.19 25.45 0.46
C MET A 105 14.20 26.79 1.22
N LEU A 106 14.04 26.76 2.55
CA LEU A 106 14.07 27.99 3.36
C LEU A 106 15.44 28.69 3.28
N TYR A 107 16.55 27.94 3.30
CA TYR A 107 17.88 28.52 3.12
C TYR A 107 18.07 29.15 1.75
N ARG A 108 17.52 28.54 0.69
CA ARG A 108 17.54 29.13 -0.66
C ARG A 108 16.79 30.46 -0.72
N GLU A 109 15.61 30.53 -0.08
CA GLU A 109 14.83 31.77 -0.01
C GLU A 109 15.49 32.83 0.87
N HIS A 110 16.22 32.42 1.90
CA HIS A 110 16.99 33.30 2.78
C HIS A 110 18.37 33.70 2.20
N GLY A 111 18.72 33.27 0.99
CA GLY A 111 20.00 33.58 0.32
C GLY A 111 21.22 32.76 0.81
N ARG A 112 21.00 31.75 1.66
CA ARG A 112 22.03 30.88 2.27
C ARG A 112 22.27 29.63 1.43
N PHE A 113 22.81 29.81 0.22
CA PHE A 113 22.94 28.73 -0.76
C PHE A 113 23.92 27.61 -0.35
N ARG A 114 24.98 27.92 0.41
CA ARG A 114 25.97 26.92 0.83
C ARG A 114 25.35 25.89 1.78
N GLU A 115 24.55 26.35 2.72
CA GLU A 115 23.83 25.50 3.67
C GLU A 115 22.74 24.68 2.97
N ALA A 116 22.03 25.26 2.00
CA ALA A 116 21.06 24.53 1.17
C ALA A 116 21.72 23.38 0.40
N ILE A 117 22.88 23.61 -0.22
CA ILE A 117 23.65 22.56 -0.92
C ILE A 117 24.08 21.46 0.06
N SER A 118 24.51 21.81 1.27
CA SER A 118 24.87 20.83 2.29
C SER A 118 23.69 19.92 2.67
N ASP A 119 22.49 20.47 2.80
CA ASP A 119 21.29 19.69 3.11
C ASP A 119 20.86 18.81 1.92
N TYR A 120 20.99 19.29 0.68
CA TYR A 120 20.75 18.47 -0.52
C TYR A 120 21.74 17.31 -0.65
N ASN A 121 23.03 17.53 -0.40
CA ASN A 121 24.04 16.46 -0.38
C ASN A 121 23.71 15.41 0.69
N ARG A 122 23.19 15.84 1.84
CA ARG A 122 22.76 14.91 2.90
C ARG A 122 21.55 14.07 2.46
N ILE A 123 20.61 14.64 1.73
CA ILE A 123 19.47 13.90 1.14
C ILE A 123 19.96 12.84 0.15
N GLU A 124 20.97 13.16 -0.67
CA GLU A 124 21.58 12.24 -1.63
C GLU A 124 22.33 11.10 -0.93
N ASN A 125 23.14 11.41 0.10
CA ASN A 125 23.87 10.40 0.88
C ASN A 125 22.94 9.46 1.65
N LEU A 126 21.76 9.92 2.10
CA LEU A 126 20.74 9.06 2.71
C LEU A 126 20.14 8.02 1.74
N LYS A 127 20.38 8.13 0.41
CA LYS A 127 20.03 7.07 -0.55
C LYS A 127 21.01 5.90 -0.54
N ILE A 128 22.21 6.10 0.02
CA ILE A 128 23.30 5.12 -0.01
C ILE A 128 23.49 4.58 1.42
N THR A 129 22.70 3.57 1.79
CA THR A 129 23.01 2.72 2.96
C THR A 129 23.45 1.34 2.49
N PRO A 130 24.70 0.91 2.79
CA PRO A 130 25.25 -0.36 2.35
C PRO A 130 24.92 -1.49 3.35
N GLN A 131 23.88 -2.25 3.03
CA GLN A 131 23.72 -3.68 3.34
C GLN A 131 23.24 -4.25 2.00
N GLU A 132 24.08 -4.67 1.06
CA GLU A 132 25.11 -5.71 1.14
C GLU A 132 26.39 -5.31 0.37
N HIS A 133 27.17 -4.35 0.90
CA HIS A 133 28.55 -4.09 0.46
C HIS A 133 29.57 -5.04 1.13
N GLU A 134 29.14 -6.20 1.63
CA GLU A 134 30.06 -7.22 2.17
C GLU A 134 30.67 -8.14 1.09
N ILE A 135 30.26 -8.01 -0.18
CA ILE A 135 30.86 -8.74 -1.30
C ILE A 135 32.04 -7.97 -1.94
N PHE A 136 32.14 -6.65 -1.75
CA PHE A 136 33.11 -5.81 -2.47
C PHE A 136 34.43 -5.53 -1.70
N GLY A 137 34.58 -6.11 -0.51
CA GLY A 137 35.73 -5.87 0.38
C GLY A 137 37.05 -6.54 -0.01
N LEU A 138 37.04 -7.45 -1.00
CA LEU A 138 38.23 -8.24 -1.39
C LEU A 138 38.89 -7.80 -2.70
N GLU A 139 38.25 -6.98 -3.54
CA GLU A 139 38.81 -6.59 -4.84
C GLU A 139 39.56 -5.23 -4.83
N SER A 140 39.35 -4.40 -3.79
CA SER A 140 39.97 -3.07 -3.71
C SER A 140 41.49 -3.10 -3.46
N ALA A 141 42.03 -4.23 -2.98
CA ALA A 141 43.46 -4.41 -2.78
C ALA A 141 44.22 -4.82 -4.06
N ILE A 142 43.53 -5.31 -5.10
CA ILE A 142 44.17 -5.82 -6.34
C ILE A 142 44.22 -4.75 -7.45
N ALA A 143 43.38 -3.71 -7.37
CA ALA A 143 43.25 -2.72 -8.44
C ALA A 143 44.14 -1.46 -8.32
N THR A 144 44.80 -1.22 -7.17
CA THR A 144 45.53 0.04 -6.92
C THR A 144 46.92 0.14 -7.57
N LYS A 145 47.27 -0.80 -8.46
CA LYS A 145 48.51 -0.70 -9.26
C LYS A 145 48.33 -0.44 -10.75
N ASN A 146 47.11 -0.30 -11.26
CA ASN A 146 46.92 0.08 -12.67
C ASN A 146 45.73 1.03 -12.83
N ILE A 147 45.94 2.07 -13.64
CA ILE A 147 44.97 3.04 -14.18
C ILE A 147 44.85 4.35 -13.35
N THR A 148 45.89 5.17 -13.45
CA THR A 148 45.73 6.61 -13.66
C THR A 148 45.11 6.85 -15.05
N GLU A 149 44.15 7.77 -15.11
CA GLU A 149 43.49 8.30 -16.32
C GLU A 149 42.49 7.39 -17.04
N ARG A 150 41.21 7.49 -16.66
CA ARG A 150 40.09 7.94 -17.51
C ARG A 150 38.78 7.74 -16.73
N ARG A 151 38.10 8.85 -16.43
CA ARG A 151 36.70 8.83 -16.02
C ARG A 151 35.89 8.10 -17.10
N PRO A 152 34.86 7.31 -16.75
CA PRO A 152 33.90 6.90 -17.75
C PRO A 152 33.15 8.17 -18.17
N THR A 153 33.58 8.76 -19.29
CA THR A 153 32.61 9.14 -20.30
C THR A 153 31.62 7.98 -20.37
N ILE A 154 30.33 8.27 -20.21
CA ILE A 154 29.31 7.44 -20.82
C ILE A 154 29.86 7.14 -22.21
N LYS A 155 30.29 5.90 -22.44
CA LYS A 155 30.34 5.41 -23.79
C LYS A 155 28.88 5.49 -24.18
N VAL A 156 28.52 6.60 -24.83
CA VAL A 156 27.80 6.52 -26.08
C VAL A 156 28.50 5.36 -26.76
N THR A 157 27.88 4.20 -26.69
CA THR A 157 28.10 3.16 -27.66
C THR A 157 27.86 3.86 -28.98
N THR A 158 28.96 4.39 -29.52
CA THR A 158 29.19 4.53 -30.95
C THR A 158 29.45 3.12 -31.47
N SER A 159 28.53 2.20 -31.18
CA SER A 159 28.05 1.27 -32.17
C SER A 159 26.82 1.97 -32.73
N GLY A 160 26.80 2.24 -34.03
CA GLY A 160 25.54 2.50 -34.70
C GLY A 160 24.66 1.27 -34.55
N GLU A 161 23.97 1.13 -33.42
CA GLU A 161 22.76 0.35 -33.36
C GLU A 161 21.72 1.22 -34.04
N GLU A 162 21.73 1.12 -35.37
CA GLU A 162 20.56 1.46 -36.17
C GLU A 162 19.33 0.94 -35.42
N LEU A 163 18.37 1.84 -35.19
CA LEU A 163 17.04 1.57 -34.66
C LEU A 163 16.64 0.11 -34.87
N HIS A 164 16.20 -0.60 -33.82
CA HIS A 164 15.85 -2.03 -33.89
C HIS A 164 15.28 -2.37 -35.28
N PRO A 165 16.02 -3.11 -36.14
CA PRO A 165 15.74 -3.17 -37.57
C PRO A 165 14.32 -3.64 -37.87
N HIS A 166 13.77 -4.43 -36.94
CA HIS A 166 12.40 -4.95 -36.92
C HIS A 166 11.33 -3.86 -36.78
N LEU A 167 11.54 -2.84 -35.92
CA LEU A 167 10.62 -1.72 -35.76
C LEU A 167 10.63 -0.83 -37.00
N MET A 168 11.82 -0.53 -37.53
CA MET A 168 11.95 0.21 -38.79
C MET A 168 11.35 -0.54 -39.98
N SER A 169 11.62 -1.84 -40.10
CA SER A 169 11.06 -2.64 -41.20
C SER A 169 9.54 -2.66 -41.13
N LEU A 170 8.96 -2.77 -39.93
CA LEU A 170 7.50 -2.76 -39.76
C LEU A 170 6.90 -1.41 -40.13
N LEU A 171 7.49 -0.31 -39.67
CA LEU A 171 6.93 1.01 -39.88
C LEU A 171 7.11 1.53 -41.33
N LYS A 172 8.07 0.99 -42.08
CA LYS A 172 8.21 1.21 -43.53
C LYS A 172 7.14 0.52 -44.36
N LEU A 173 6.57 -0.60 -43.88
CA LEU A 173 5.48 -1.29 -44.55
C LEU A 173 4.17 -0.49 -44.47
N LYS A 174 3.31 -0.67 -45.48
CA LYS A 174 1.95 -0.11 -45.44
C LYS A 174 1.18 -0.74 -44.30
N THR A 175 0.26 0.02 -43.70
CA THR A 175 -0.54 -0.45 -42.54
C THR A 175 -1.30 -1.74 -42.80
N LYS A 176 -1.67 -2.04 -44.06
CA LYS A 176 -2.38 -3.29 -44.44
C LYS A 176 -1.47 -4.52 -44.56
N GLU A 177 -0.16 -4.33 -44.68
CA GLU A 177 0.83 -5.39 -44.92
C GLU A 177 1.55 -5.82 -43.63
N ARG A 178 1.21 -5.20 -42.50
CA ARG A 178 1.79 -5.52 -41.19
C ARG A 178 1.19 -6.81 -40.65
N THR A 179 2.04 -7.80 -40.40
CA THR A 179 1.66 -9.07 -39.80
C THR A 179 1.65 -8.98 -38.27
N GLU A 180 0.78 -9.76 -37.63
CA GLU A 180 0.64 -9.77 -36.17
C GLU A 180 1.95 -10.13 -35.45
N ALA A 181 2.71 -11.09 -36.00
CA ALA A 181 4.03 -11.47 -35.47
C ALA A 181 5.03 -10.31 -35.48
N ALA A 182 5.02 -9.49 -36.54
CA ALA A 182 5.91 -8.33 -36.63
C ALA A 182 5.53 -7.27 -35.59
N ILE A 183 4.23 -7.04 -35.36
CA ILE A 183 3.73 -6.09 -34.34
C ILE A 183 4.13 -6.55 -32.94
N LEU A 184 4.04 -7.84 -32.64
CA LEU A 184 4.45 -8.39 -31.35
C LEU A 184 5.96 -8.26 -31.10
N SER A 185 6.78 -8.35 -32.15
CA SER A 185 8.22 -8.08 -32.04
C SER A 185 8.51 -6.60 -31.74
N ALA A 186 7.77 -5.69 -32.38
CA ALA A 186 7.86 -4.25 -32.14
C ALA A 186 7.31 -3.83 -30.75
N TYR A 187 6.31 -4.55 -30.25
CA TYR A 187 5.73 -4.34 -28.92
C TYR A 187 6.78 -4.47 -27.80
N GLN A 188 7.73 -5.40 -27.92
CA GLN A 188 8.78 -5.57 -26.89
C GLN A 188 9.62 -4.30 -26.69
N VAL A 189 9.85 -3.56 -27.77
CA VAL A 189 10.56 -2.28 -27.73
C VAL A 189 9.63 -1.18 -27.20
N ALA A 190 8.42 -1.09 -27.76
CA ALA A 190 7.46 -0.04 -27.42
C ALA A 190 6.95 -0.10 -25.96
N LYS A 191 6.96 -1.28 -25.33
CA LYS A 191 6.57 -1.46 -23.92
C LYS A 191 7.40 -0.60 -22.96
N GLY A 192 8.64 -0.26 -23.31
CA GLY A 192 9.52 0.56 -22.48
C GLY A 192 9.26 2.06 -22.57
N TRP A 193 8.39 2.52 -23.47
CA TRP A 193 8.11 3.94 -23.66
C TRP A 193 7.20 4.48 -22.56
N LYS A 194 7.50 5.67 -22.05
CA LYS A 194 6.75 6.32 -20.97
C LYS A 194 5.28 6.57 -21.33
N VAL A 195 5.00 6.82 -22.60
CA VAL A 195 3.62 6.98 -23.11
C VAL A 195 2.76 5.75 -22.83
N PHE A 196 3.37 4.57 -22.71
CA PHE A 196 2.67 3.30 -22.57
C PHE A 196 2.86 2.61 -21.21
N GLU A 197 3.43 3.29 -20.20
CA GLU A 197 3.81 2.69 -18.92
C GLU A 197 2.65 2.00 -18.18
N ASN A 198 1.41 2.50 -18.36
CA ASN A 198 0.19 1.93 -17.76
C ASN A 198 -0.81 1.42 -18.80
N GLU A 199 -0.41 1.35 -20.06
CA GLU A 199 -1.30 0.98 -21.15
C GLU A 199 -1.30 -0.52 -21.42
N SER A 200 -2.48 -1.02 -21.78
CA SER A 200 -2.66 -2.44 -22.11
C SER A 200 -1.98 -2.81 -23.44
N GLN A 201 -1.57 -4.08 -23.57
CA GLN A 201 -0.87 -4.57 -24.76
C GLN A 201 -1.62 -4.30 -26.07
N HIS A 202 -2.95 -4.43 -26.07
CA HIS A 202 -3.76 -4.19 -27.27
C HIS A 202 -3.69 -2.74 -27.76
N VAL A 203 -3.57 -1.76 -26.85
CA VAL A 203 -3.41 -0.35 -27.21
C VAL A 203 -2.11 -0.13 -27.95
N ILE A 204 -0.99 -0.62 -27.38
CA ILE A 204 0.33 -0.47 -28.00
C ILE A 204 0.34 -1.12 -29.39
N CYS A 205 -0.23 -2.32 -29.52
CA CYS A 205 -0.35 -3.00 -30.82
C CYS A 205 -1.19 -2.19 -31.82
N ASP A 206 -2.31 -1.61 -31.41
CA ASP A 206 -3.16 -0.76 -32.26
C ASP A 206 -2.42 0.52 -32.71
N PHE A 207 -1.62 1.14 -31.83
CA PHE A 207 -0.75 2.26 -32.17
C PHE A 207 0.30 1.88 -33.20
N LEU A 208 0.97 0.73 -33.01
CA LEU A 208 1.96 0.20 -33.95
C LEU A 208 1.33 -0.22 -35.27
N GLN A 209 0.06 -0.63 -35.28
CA GLN A 209 -0.65 -1.01 -36.50
C GLN A 209 -0.99 0.20 -37.37
N VAL A 210 -1.39 1.31 -36.76
CA VAL A 210 -1.85 2.51 -37.48
C VAL A 210 -0.73 3.53 -37.72
N GLY A 211 0.25 3.59 -36.82
CA GLY A 211 1.27 4.63 -36.81
C GLY A 211 2.17 4.61 -38.05
N ARG A 212 2.56 5.80 -38.50
CA ARG A 212 3.47 6.02 -39.63
C ARG A 212 4.81 6.52 -39.13
N LEU A 213 5.88 6.11 -39.78
CA LEU A 213 7.21 6.65 -39.51
C LEU A 213 7.39 7.98 -40.24
N GLU A 214 7.70 9.03 -39.50
CA GLU A 214 8.16 10.30 -40.05
C GLU A 214 9.54 10.66 -39.50
N SER A 215 10.39 11.24 -40.35
CA SER A 215 11.77 11.58 -40.02
C SER A 215 12.00 13.06 -40.23
N TYR A 216 12.56 13.73 -39.23
CA TYR A 216 12.77 15.16 -39.23
C TYR A 216 14.27 15.48 -39.14
N PRO A 217 14.79 16.38 -39.99
CA PRO A 217 16.19 16.80 -39.93
C PRO A 217 16.47 17.60 -38.66
N PRO A 218 17.73 17.74 -38.23
CA PRO A 218 18.10 18.54 -37.06
C PRO A 218 17.73 20.02 -37.25
N ARG A 219 17.34 20.68 -36.15
CA ARG A 219 16.95 22.11 -36.11
C ARG A 219 15.77 22.46 -37.02
N SER A 220 14.86 21.52 -37.22
CA SER A 220 13.62 21.75 -37.97
C SER A 220 12.40 21.79 -37.04
N TYR A 221 11.35 22.49 -37.46
CA TYR A 221 10.09 22.49 -36.72
C TYR A 221 9.23 21.31 -37.18
N ILE A 222 8.74 20.53 -36.22
CA ILE A 222 7.71 19.50 -36.47
C ILE A 222 6.36 20.18 -36.70
N PHE A 223 6.03 21.15 -35.83
CA PHE A 223 4.94 22.11 -36.02
C PHE A 223 5.21 23.37 -35.20
N ARG A 224 4.52 24.46 -35.56
CA ARG A 224 4.60 25.76 -34.90
C ARG A 224 3.37 26.03 -34.04
N GLN A 225 3.52 26.92 -33.07
CA GLN A 225 2.42 27.50 -32.32
C GLN A 225 1.47 28.21 -33.30
N GLY A 226 0.18 27.92 -33.19
CA GLY A 226 -0.84 28.41 -34.12
C GLY A 226 -1.22 27.44 -35.24
N ASP A 227 -0.48 26.36 -35.46
CA ASP A 227 -0.83 25.36 -36.50
C ASP A 227 -2.06 24.54 -36.12
N GLU A 228 -2.76 23.99 -37.10
CA GLU A 228 -3.88 23.08 -36.85
C GLU A 228 -3.40 21.74 -36.27
N ALA A 229 -3.97 21.35 -35.13
CA ALA A 229 -3.65 20.08 -34.49
C ALA A 229 -4.34 18.91 -35.21
N SER A 230 -3.56 18.08 -35.89
CA SER A 230 -4.07 16.96 -36.71
C SER A 230 -3.46 15.60 -36.36
N HIS A 231 -2.27 15.59 -35.76
CA HIS A 231 -1.48 14.38 -35.51
C HIS A 231 -0.97 14.33 -34.08
N TYR A 232 -0.79 13.12 -33.57
CA TYR A 232 -0.12 12.78 -32.33
C TYR A 232 1.22 12.13 -32.67
N TYR A 233 2.27 12.47 -31.93
CA TYR A 233 3.64 12.07 -32.21
C TYR A 233 4.23 11.36 -30.99
N ILE A 234 4.93 10.26 -31.22
CA ILE A 234 5.75 9.57 -30.23
C ILE A 234 7.19 9.57 -30.71
N ILE A 235 8.12 10.01 -29.87
CA ILE A 235 9.55 10.06 -30.20
C ILE A 235 10.11 8.65 -30.10
N MET A 236 10.61 8.12 -31.22
CA MET A 236 11.31 6.83 -31.23
C MET A 236 12.81 6.99 -31.11
N GLU A 237 13.38 8.08 -31.63
CA GLU A 237 14.81 8.37 -31.54
C GLU A 237 15.04 9.87 -31.65
N GLY A 238 16.02 10.37 -30.91
CA GLY A 238 16.44 11.77 -30.92
C GLY A 238 15.79 12.60 -29.83
N SER A 239 15.99 13.92 -29.91
CA SER A 239 15.53 14.85 -28.88
C SER A 239 14.84 16.08 -29.48
N VAL A 240 13.80 16.52 -28.80
CA VAL A 240 12.92 17.60 -29.25
C VAL A 240 12.78 18.65 -28.15
N VAL A 241 12.76 19.92 -28.53
CA VAL A 241 12.61 21.05 -27.62
C VAL A 241 11.28 21.73 -27.88
N ILE A 242 10.52 21.92 -26.80
CA ILE A 242 9.24 22.64 -26.82
C ILE A 242 9.50 24.10 -26.45
N THR A 243 9.06 24.99 -27.34
CA THR A 243 9.21 26.44 -27.19
C THR A 243 7.85 27.11 -27.32
N THR A 244 7.63 28.18 -26.57
CA THR A 244 6.45 29.04 -26.71
C THR A 244 6.90 30.44 -27.07
N GLU A 245 6.18 31.04 -28.01
CA GLU A 245 6.38 32.42 -28.41
C GLU A 245 5.34 33.28 -27.70
N SER A 246 5.81 34.22 -26.88
CA SER A 246 4.98 35.25 -26.27
C SER A 246 5.34 36.62 -26.83
N PHE A 247 4.32 37.42 -27.10
CA PHE A 247 4.48 38.83 -27.45
C PHE A 247 4.53 39.65 -26.16
N GLU A 248 5.72 40.09 -25.77
CA GLU A 248 5.93 41.03 -24.66
C GLU A 248 6.59 42.31 -25.21
N ASN A 249 6.00 43.47 -24.93
CA ASN A 249 6.57 44.79 -25.26
C ASN A 249 6.95 45.01 -26.75
N GLY A 250 6.17 44.45 -27.68
CA GLY A 250 6.42 44.62 -29.13
C GLY A 250 7.60 43.80 -29.68
N GLN A 251 8.21 42.93 -28.86
CA GLN A 251 9.23 41.97 -29.28
C GLN A 251 8.73 40.53 -29.10
N MET A 252 9.02 39.68 -30.07
CA MET A 252 8.75 38.24 -29.99
C MET A 252 9.79 37.58 -29.09
N LYS A 253 9.36 37.06 -27.95
CA LYS A 253 10.22 36.34 -27.02
C LYS A 253 9.90 34.85 -27.10
N SER A 254 10.90 34.05 -27.50
CA SER A 254 10.79 32.59 -27.48
C SER A 254 11.32 32.06 -26.15
N GLN A 255 10.47 31.35 -25.41
CA GLN A 255 10.82 30.70 -24.16
C GLN A 255 10.84 29.19 -24.34
N LYS A 256 11.94 28.55 -23.93
CA LYS A 256 12.03 27.09 -23.85
C LYS A 256 11.26 26.59 -22.62
N LEU A 257 10.30 25.70 -22.83
CA LEU A 257 9.51 25.08 -21.76
C LEU A 257 10.20 23.82 -21.24
N CYS A 258 10.43 22.84 -22.12
CA CYS A 258 11.01 21.55 -21.77
C CYS A 258 11.69 20.91 -22.97
N SER A 259 12.42 19.82 -22.72
CA SER A 259 12.97 18.94 -23.77
C SER A 259 12.37 17.56 -23.57
N LEU A 260 11.92 16.96 -24.67
CA LEU A 260 11.40 15.60 -24.73
C LEU A 260 12.43 14.68 -25.35
N TYR A 261 12.43 13.42 -24.91
CA TYR A 261 13.37 12.39 -25.31
C TYR A 261 12.62 11.17 -25.85
N GLU A 262 13.38 10.15 -26.25
CA GLU A 262 12.84 8.86 -26.68
C GLU A 262 11.80 8.30 -25.70
N GLY A 263 10.69 7.81 -26.26
CA GLY A 263 9.55 7.26 -25.52
C GLY A 263 8.57 8.28 -24.98
N ASP A 264 8.82 9.59 -25.14
CA ASP A 264 7.88 10.65 -24.80
C ASP A 264 6.90 10.92 -25.98
N GLY A 265 5.66 11.27 -25.66
CA GLY A 265 4.59 11.56 -26.63
C GLY A 265 4.13 13.00 -26.55
N PHE A 266 3.75 13.59 -27.67
CA PHE A 266 3.26 14.96 -27.72
C PHE A 266 2.21 15.18 -28.81
N GLY A 267 1.42 16.24 -28.61
CA GLY A 267 0.42 16.68 -29.58
C GLY A 267 -0.95 16.02 -29.43
N GLU A 268 -1.33 15.66 -28.21
CA GLU A 268 -2.63 15.04 -27.86
C GLU A 268 -3.83 15.83 -28.43
N PRO A 269 -4.86 15.13 -28.93
CA PRO A 269 -6.09 15.76 -29.38
C PRO A 269 -6.86 16.40 -28.22
N ARG A 270 -7.55 17.50 -28.49
CA ARG A 270 -8.47 18.15 -27.55
C ARG A 270 -9.88 18.18 -28.14
N GLU A 271 -10.89 18.27 -27.26
CA GLU A 271 -12.31 18.20 -27.62
C GLU A 271 -12.77 19.29 -28.59
N THR A 272 -12.03 20.40 -28.73
CA THR A 272 -12.28 21.46 -29.70
C THR A 272 -11.15 21.56 -30.73
N LYS A 273 -11.43 22.08 -31.94
CA LYS A 273 -10.40 22.41 -32.95
C LYS A 273 -9.48 23.50 -32.39
N VAL A 274 -8.47 23.10 -31.64
CA VAL A 274 -7.55 24.02 -30.95
C VAL A 274 -6.24 24.07 -31.72
N LEU A 275 -5.82 25.29 -32.05
CA LEU A 275 -4.50 25.57 -32.60
C LEU A 275 -3.41 25.13 -31.61
N ARG A 276 -2.26 24.71 -32.12
CA ARG A 276 -1.11 24.32 -31.29
C ARG A 276 -0.69 25.47 -30.38
N ARG A 277 -0.46 25.17 -29.09
CA ARG A 277 -0.07 26.17 -28.08
C ARG A 277 1.44 26.43 -28.01
N ALA A 278 2.24 25.55 -28.61
CA ALA A 278 3.69 25.62 -28.54
C ALA A 278 4.28 25.13 -29.88
N SER A 279 5.46 25.65 -30.18
CA SER A 279 6.29 25.23 -31.30
C SER A 279 7.22 24.10 -30.86
N VAL A 280 7.37 23.09 -31.69
CA VAL A 280 8.16 21.90 -31.40
C VAL A 280 9.30 21.81 -32.40
N MET A 281 10.53 21.94 -31.91
CA MET A 281 11.74 21.99 -32.73
C MET A 281 12.67 20.82 -32.41
N THR A 282 13.22 20.18 -33.44
CA THR A 282 14.18 19.09 -33.28
C THR A 282 15.55 19.63 -32.90
N SER A 283 16.22 19.00 -31.93
CA SER A 283 17.62 19.32 -31.62
C SER A 283 18.55 18.50 -32.51
N ASP A 284 18.28 17.20 -32.61
CA ASP A 284 18.99 16.23 -33.43
C ASP A 284 18.12 15.75 -34.60
N LYS A 285 18.60 14.78 -35.38
CA LYS A 285 17.73 14.04 -36.30
C LYS A 285 16.74 13.23 -35.46
N VAL A 286 15.45 13.39 -35.73
CA VAL A 286 14.39 12.77 -34.92
C VAL A 286 13.54 11.85 -35.77
N HIS A 287 13.27 10.66 -35.25
CA HIS A 287 12.33 9.70 -35.83
C HIS A 287 11.09 9.62 -34.94
N CYS A 288 9.92 9.88 -35.52
CA CYS A 288 8.64 9.90 -34.80
C CYS A 288 7.68 8.84 -35.37
N LEU A 289 6.93 8.20 -34.46
CA LEU A 289 5.72 7.47 -34.80
C LEU A 289 4.54 8.45 -34.78
N VAL A 290 3.88 8.60 -35.92
CA VAL A 290 2.84 9.61 -36.15
C VAL A 290 1.49 8.94 -36.33
N VAL A 291 0.52 9.37 -35.54
CA VAL A 291 -0.87 8.87 -35.56
C VAL A 291 -1.83 10.04 -35.75
N THR A 292 -2.71 9.96 -36.73
CA THR A 292 -3.75 10.99 -36.93
C THR A 292 -4.73 11.00 -35.75
N HIS A 293 -5.20 12.18 -35.34
CA HIS A 293 -6.15 12.34 -34.23
C HIS A 293 -7.41 11.48 -34.34
N LYS A 294 -7.95 11.30 -35.56
CA LYS A 294 -9.11 10.41 -35.80
C LYS A 294 -8.83 8.96 -35.38
N PHE A 295 -7.64 8.46 -35.66
CA PHE A 295 -7.25 7.12 -35.28
C PHE A 295 -6.90 7.03 -33.80
N TYR A 296 -6.21 8.05 -33.26
CA TYR A 296 -5.95 8.14 -31.82
C TYR A 296 -7.24 8.05 -31.01
N GLN A 297 -8.24 8.87 -31.34
CA GLN A 297 -9.55 8.86 -30.68
C GLN A 297 -10.22 7.48 -30.78
N LYS A 298 -10.22 6.87 -31.97
CA LYS A 298 -10.77 5.52 -32.16
C LYS A 298 -10.06 4.45 -31.33
N ILE A 299 -8.74 4.52 -31.19
CA ILE A 299 -7.96 3.59 -30.37
C ILE A 299 -8.31 3.79 -28.89
N MET A 300 -8.39 5.04 -28.43
CA MET A 300 -8.75 5.37 -27.05
C MET A 300 -10.19 5.00 -26.70
N GLU A 301 -11.14 5.25 -27.59
CA GLU A 301 -12.54 4.80 -27.45
C GLU A 301 -12.63 3.28 -27.33
N ARG A 302 -11.89 2.56 -28.19
CA ARG A 302 -11.80 1.10 -28.12
C ARG A 302 -11.17 0.65 -26.80
N HIS A 303 -10.11 1.30 -26.34
CA HIS A 303 -9.47 0.97 -25.06
C HIS A 303 -10.44 1.12 -23.90
N VAL A 304 -11.16 2.25 -23.83
CA VAL A 304 -12.18 2.50 -22.80
C VAL A 304 -13.28 1.45 -22.87
N GLN A 305 -13.70 1.05 -24.07
CA GLN A 305 -14.70 0.00 -24.26
C GLN A 305 -14.21 -1.37 -23.79
N VAL A 306 -12.96 -1.75 -24.09
CA VAL A 306 -12.37 -3.01 -23.61
C VAL A 306 -12.24 -3.00 -22.08
N GLN A 307 -11.80 -1.89 -21.49
CA GLN A 307 -11.76 -1.72 -20.03
C GLN A 307 -13.15 -1.84 -19.41
N LEU A 308 -14.18 -1.28 -20.06
CA LEU A 308 -15.56 -1.40 -19.62
C LEU A 308 -16.06 -2.85 -19.69
N GLU A 309 -15.75 -3.57 -20.77
CA GLU A 309 -16.09 -4.98 -20.94
C GLU A 309 -15.40 -5.88 -19.91
N GLU A 310 -14.13 -5.63 -19.60
CA GLU A 310 -13.42 -6.31 -18.51
C GLU A 310 -14.10 -6.08 -17.16
N LYS A 311 -14.47 -4.83 -16.85
CA LYS A 311 -15.20 -4.50 -15.62
C LYS A 311 -16.54 -5.23 -15.56
N CYS A 312 -17.31 -5.22 -16.65
CA CYS A 312 -18.57 -5.97 -16.76
C CYS A 312 -18.37 -7.47 -16.55
N ALA A 313 -17.31 -8.06 -17.12
CA ALA A 313 -17.00 -9.48 -16.96
C ALA A 313 -16.67 -9.85 -15.50
N VAL A 314 -15.98 -8.96 -14.77
CA VAL A 314 -15.73 -9.13 -13.33
C VAL A 314 -17.03 -9.03 -12.54
N LEU A 315 -17.86 -8.02 -12.80
CA LEU A 315 -19.13 -7.82 -12.10
C LEU A 315 -20.11 -8.98 -12.33
N ARG A 316 -20.17 -9.55 -13.54
CA ARG A 316 -20.99 -10.75 -13.84
C ARG A 316 -20.55 -11.99 -13.07
N LYS A 317 -19.27 -12.11 -12.71
CA LYS A 317 -18.77 -13.22 -11.87
C LYS A 317 -19.16 -13.07 -10.40
N CYS A 318 -19.52 -11.86 -9.97
CA CYS A 318 -19.90 -11.59 -8.59
C CYS A 318 -21.35 -12.01 -8.33
N ARG A 319 -21.57 -12.86 -7.33
CA ARG A 319 -22.91 -13.31 -6.90
C ARG A 319 -23.86 -12.16 -6.55
N VAL A 320 -23.31 -11.01 -6.13
CA VAL A 320 -24.09 -9.82 -5.74
C VAL A 320 -24.85 -9.21 -6.93
N PHE A 321 -24.28 -9.28 -8.14
CA PHE A 321 -24.84 -8.67 -9.35
C PHE A 321 -25.48 -9.68 -10.32
N ASP A 322 -25.57 -10.95 -9.93
CA ASP A 322 -26.13 -12.04 -10.75
C ASP A 322 -27.59 -11.79 -11.16
N THR A 323 -28.35 -11.04 -10.34
CA THR A 323 -29.76 -10.72 -10.61
C THR A 323 -29.97 -9.38 -11.33
N CYS A 324 -28.90 -8.64 -11.62
CA CYS A 324 -28.99 -7.33 -12.28
C CYS A 324 -29.09 -7.49 -13.81
N THR A 325 -29.83 -6.60 -14.46
CA THR A 325 -29.85 -6.54 -15.93
C THR A 325 -28.51 -6.04 -16.47
N ASP A 326 -28.18 -6.40 -17.71
CA ASP A 326 -26.93 -5.99 -18.35
C ASP A 326 -26.75 -4.46 -18.41
N GLU A 327 -27.84 -3.71 -18.62
CA GLU A 327 -27.82 -2.25 -18.60
C GLU A 327 -27.37 -1.67 -17.25
N VAL A 328 -27.83 -2.29 -16.15
CA VAL A 328 -27.46 -1.87 -14.80
C VAL A 328 -25.99 -2.21 -14.54
N VAL A 329 -25.54 -3.40 -14.92
CA VAL A 329 -24.13 -3.80 -14.77
C VAL A 329 -23.20 -2.87 -15.55
N GLN A 330 -23.60 -2.47 -16.76
CA GLN A 330 -22.82 -1.51 -17.56
C GLN A 330 -22.75 -0.13 -16.90
N LYS A 331 -23.84 0.37 -16.32
CA LYS A 331 -23.84 1.63 -15.55
C LYS A 331 -22.97 1.53 -14.30
N VAL A 332 -23.04 0.42 -13.57
CA VAL A 332 -22.16 0.15 -12.41
C VAL A 332 -20.69 0.15 -12.85
N ALA A 333 -20.37 -0.52 -13.96
CA ALA A 333 -19.01 -0.58 -14.49
C ALA A 333 -18.49 0.82 -14.90
N GLN A 334 -19.34 1.66 -15.50
CA GLN A 334 -18.99 3.05 -15.85
C GLN A 334 -18.69 3.91 -14.63
N MET A 335 -19.42 3.73 -13.52
CA MET A 335 -19.19 4.48 -12.28
C MET A 335 -18.02 3.94 -11.45
N SER A 336 -17.57 2.71 -11.72
CA SER A 336 -16.52 2.06 -10.94
C SER A 336 -15.13 2.59 -11.28
N SER A 337 -14.34 2.85 -10.23
CA SER A 337 -12.92 3.23 -10.34
C SER A 337 -12.03 2.02 -10.08
N LEU A 338 -10.94 1.84 -10.83
CA LEU A 338 -9.98 0.76 -10.60
C LEU A 338 -8.87 1.25 -9.67
N LEU A 339 -8.70 0.59 -8.53
CA LEU A 339 -7.64 0.85 -7.57
C LEU A 339 -6.68 -0.32 -7.49
N ILE A 340 -5.38 -0.02 -7.39
CA ILE A 340 -4.31 -1.00 -7.22
C ILE A 340 -3.67 -0.78 -5.85
N PHE A 341 -3.73 -1.79 -5.00
CA PHE A 341 -3.08 -1.79 -3.69
C PHE A 341 -1.85 -2.69 -3.72
N GLN A 342 -0.75 -2.18 -3.19
CA GLN A 342 0.47 -2.95 -2.93
C GLN A 342 0.21 -4.01 -1.83
N PRO A 343 0.98 -5.10 -1.79
CA PRO A 343 0.82 -6.15 -0.77
C PRO A 343 1.08 -5.62 0.64
N TYR A 344 0.44 -6.25 1.64
CA TYR A 344 0.52 -5.94 3.07
C TYR A 344 0.03 -4.54 3.46
N ARG A 345 -0.83 -3.93 2.63
CA ARG A 345 -1.42 -2.62 2.89
C ARG A 345 -2.81 -2.77 3.49
N VAL A 346 -3.08 -1.99 4.54
CA VAL A 346 -4.42 -1.91 5.14
C VAL A 346 -5.30 -1.06 4.23
N ILE A 347 -6.41 -1.64 3.75
CA ILE A 347 -7.35 -0.99 2.83
C ILE A 347 -8.46 -0.29 3.61
N MET A 348 -8.98 -0.96 4.65
CA MET A 348 -10.05 -0.46 5.51
C MET A 348 -9.73 -0.84 6.95
N ARG A 349 -9.89 0.06 7.92
CA ARG A 349 -9.71 -0.24 9.35
C ARG A 349 -11.04 -0.35 10.07
N ALA A 350 -11.05 -1.15 11.14
CA ALA A 350 -12.17 -1.16 12.07
C ALA A 350 -12.32 0.24 12.70
N GLY A 351 -13.51 0.82 12.62
CA GLY A 351 -13.82 2.18 13.08
C GLY A 351 -13.94 3.20 11.95
N ASP A 352 -13.40 2.93 10.75
CA ASP A 352 -13.52 3.84 9.61
C ASP A 352 -14.96 3.88 9.09
N MET A 353 -15.43 5.06 8.68
CA MET A 353 -16.73 5.20 8.02
C MET A 353 -16.68 4.59 6.63
N VAL A 354 -17.61 3.69 6.32
CA VAL A 354 -17.63 2.98 5.03
C VAL A 354 -18.69 3.59 4.12
N ASP A 355 -18.23 4.35 3.14
CA ASP A 355 -19.03 5.01 2.09
C ASP A 355 -18.85 4.35 0.71
N LYS A 356 -18.06 3.27 0.64
CA LYS A 356 -17.62 2.64 -0.59
C LYS A 356 -17.76 1.13 -0.53
N LEU A 357 -18.25 0.56 -1.63
CA LEU A 357 -18.23 -0.88 -1.88
C LEU A 357 -17.01 -1.22 -2.74
N TYR A 358 -16.31 -2.27 -2.34
CA TYR A 358 -15.13 -2.76 -3.04
C TYR A 358 -15.41 -4.15 -3.63
N VAL A 359 -15.10 -4.32 -4.91
CA VAL A 359 -15.21 -5.59 -5.64
C VAL A 359 -13.82 -6.05 -6.07
N ILE A 360 -13.40 -7.25 -5.67
CA ILE A 360 -12.04 -7.73 -5.94
C ILE A 360 -11.96 -8.23 -7.40
N LYS A 361 -11.20 -7.53 -8.25
CA LYS A 361 -10.88 -7.97 -9.62
C LYS A 361 -9.78 -9.03 -9.62
N ARG A 362 -8.73 -8.83 -8.82
CA ARG A 362 -7.59 -9.75 -8.73
C ARG A 362 -6.88 -9.61 -7.40
N GLY A 363 -6.42 -10.74 -6.86
CA GLY A 363 -5.62 -10.80 -5.64
C GLY A 363 -6.40 -11.37 -4.46
N VAL A 364 -5.74 -11.40 -3.31
CA VAL A 364 -6.27 -11.95 -2.06
C VAL A 364 -6.13 -10.91 -0.95
N CYS A 365 -7.17 -10.78 -0.14
CA CYS A 365 -7.12 -9.98 1.08
C CYS A 365 -7.61 -10.77 2.30
N THR A 366 -6.99 -10.49 3.43
CA THR A 366 -7.34 -11.02 4.72
C THR A 366 -8.23 -10.04 5.47
N VAL A 367 -9.28 -10.57 6.08
CA VAL A 367 -10.21 -9.79 6.90
C VAL A 367 -10.03 -10.18 8.35
N THR A 368 -9.69 -9.20 9.17
CA THR A 368 -9.45 -9.35 10.61
C THR A 368 -10.49 -8.55 11.39
N LYS A 369 -10.86 -9.05 12.57
CA LYS A 369 -11.76 -8.36 13.50
C LYS A 369 -11.18 -8.39 14.90
N GLN A 370 -11.36 -7.29 15.61
CA GLN A 370 -10.96 -7.20 17.01
C GLN A 370 -12.07 -7.79 17.87
N LEU A 371 -11.77 -8.82 18.63
CA LEU A 371 -12.70 -9.45 19.55
C LEU A 371 -12.21 -9.29 21.00
N PRO A 372 -13.11 -8.97 21.95
CA PRO A 372 -12.76 -8.98 23.36
C PRO A 372 -12.61 -10.44 23.84
N ILE A 373 -11.49 -10.74 24.50
CA ILE A 373 -11.29 -12.02 25.19
C ILE A 373 -12.09 -11.97 26.50
N GLU A 374 -13.04 -12.89 26.68
CA GLU A 374 -13.62 -13.14 28.00
C GLU A 374 -12.58 -13.86 28.86
N ALA A 375 -12.18 -13.26 29.99
CA ALA A 375 -11.25 -13.89 30.92
C ALA A 375 -11.85 -15.20 31.42
N SER A 376 -11.33 -16.34 30.96
CA SER A 376 -11.78 -17.63 31.47
C SER A 376 -11.29 -17.78 32.91
N THR A 377 -12.23 -17.96 33.83
CA THR A 377 -11.97 -18.58 35.12
C THR A 377 -11.30 -19.91 34.82
N LYS A 378 -10.01 -20.05 35.16
CA LYS A 378 -9.24 -21.29 35.04
C LYS A 378 -9.93 -22.41 35.83
N GLN A 379 -10.95 -23.04 35.27
CA GLN A 379 -11.37 -24.36 35.72
C GLN A 379 -10.35 -25.33 35.15
N LYS A 380 -9.32 -25.63 35.95
CA LYS A 380 -8.51 -26.82 35.77
C LYS A 380 -9.50 -27.98 35.62
N THR A 381 -9.60 -28.52 34.42
CA THR A 381 -10.26 -29.80 34.17
C THR A 381 -9.43 -30.88 34.86
N GLN A 382 -9.67 -31.06 36.17
CA GLN A 382 -9.24 -32.28 36.83
C GLN A 382 -10.06 -33.43 36.23
N ARG A 383 -9.37 -34.50 35.81
CA ARG A 383 -10.02 -35.77 35.48
C ARG A 383 -10.98 -36.14 36.62
N PRO A 384 -12.19 -36.64 36.32
CA PRO A 384 -13.11 -37.06 37.37
C PRO A 384 -12.44 -38.19 38.16
N ASN A 385 -12.08 -37.92 39.41
CA ASN A 385 -11.68 -38.96 40.34
C ASN A 385 -12.96 -39.74 40.68
N THR A 386 -13.01 -40.99 40.22
CA THR A 386 -13.97 -41.98 40.68
C THR A 386 -13.67 -42.30 42.14
N ASN A 387 -14.35 -41.60 43.07
CA ASN A 387 -14.73 -42.12 44.39
C ASN A 387 -15.64 -41.10 45.10
N PRO A 388 -16.91 -41.44 45.40
CA PRO A 388 -17.83 -40.53 46.07
C PRO A 388 -17.63 -40.64 47.58
N THR A 389 -16.96 -39.67 48.19
CA THR A 389 -17.07 -39.45 49.63
C THR A 389 -17.70 -38.09 49.89
N ILE A 390 -18.98 -38.14 50.24
CA ILE A 390 -19.80 -37.02 50.68
C ILE A 390 -19.20 -36.45 51.98
N LYS A 391 -18.73 -35.20 51.95
CA LYS A 391 -18.59 -34.38 53.15
C LYS A 391 -19.43 -33.13 53.01
N LYS A 392 -20.51 -33.07 53.80
CA LYS A 392 -21.33 -31.87 54.01
C LYS A 392 -20.51 -30.85 54.79
N SER A 393 -20.28 -29.66 54.23
CA SER A 393 -19.92 -28.47 55.00
C SER A 393 -20.90 -27.35 54.69
N LYS A 394 -21.62 -26.92 55.71
CA LYS A 394 -22.53 -25.76 55.70
C LYS A 394 -21.74 -24.50 55.33
N MET A 395 -22.19 -23.76 54.32
CA MET A 395 -21.87 -22.34 54.15
C MET A 395 -23.12 -21.49 54.43
N PRO A 396 -22.96 -20.27 54.98
CA PRO A 396 -24.08 -19.40 55.28
C PRO A 396 -24.64 -18.81 53.99
N MET A 397 -25.97 -18.78 53.91
CA MET A 397 -26.75 -18.11 52.87
C MET A 397 -26.44 -16.61 52.86
N ASN A 398 -25.82 -16.12 51.79
CA ASN A 398 -25.99 -14.73 51.35
C ASN A 398 -26.92 -14.75 50.14
N TYR A 399 -28.10 -14.17 50.36
CA TYR A 399 -29.26 -14.14 49.49
C TYR A 399 -29.10 -12.97 48.51
N ASP A 400 -28.82 -13.23 47.23
CA ASP A 400 -28.62 -12.18 46.20
C ASP A 400 -29.82 -12.02 45.26
N GLY A 401 -31.04 -12.06 45.81
CA GLY A 401 -32.25 -11.47 45.22
C GLY A 401 -32.74 -11.94 43.83
N SER A 402 -32.02 -12.79 43.11
CA SER A 402 -32.37 -13.19 41.75
C SER A 402 -33.25 -14.43 41.76
N TRP A 403 -34.54 -14.25 41.48
CA TRP A 403 -35.48 -15.33 41.24
C TRP A 403 -35.15 -15.98 39.88
N ALA A 404 -34.56 -17.18 39.90
CA ALA A 404 -34.49 -18.03 38.73
C ALA A 404 -35.79 -18.85 38.66
N VAL A 405 -36.57 -18.67 37.60
CA VAL A 405 -37.68 -19.57 37.27
C VAL A 405 -37.14 -20.60 36.29
N ASP A 406 -37.25 -21.88 36.64
CA ASP A 406 -36.65 -23.08 36.02
C ASP A 406 -37.08 -23.40 34.57
N ASN A 407 -37.56 -22.45 33.79
CA ASN A 407 -38.00 -22.70 32.42
C ASN A 407 -37.37 -21.72 31.42
N GLY A 408 -36.07 -21.87 31.18
CA GLY A 408 -35.41 -21.72 29.86
C GLY A 408 -35.65 -20.50 28.95
N TRP A 409 -36.35 -19.46 29.39
CA TRP A 409 -36.68 -18.27 28.61
C TRP A 409 -36.30 -17.02 29.41
N GLN A 410 -35.14 -16.45 29.11
CA GLN A 410 -34.79 -15.11 29.60
C GLN A 410 -35.50 -14.06 28.75
N LEU A 411 -36.39 -13.29 29.38
CA LEU A 411 -36.96 -12.07 28.84
C LEU A 411 -35.85 -11.03 28.60
N THR A 412 -35.37 -10.94 27.36
CA THR A 412 -34.44 -9.89 26.93
C THR A 412 -35.21 -8.59 26.67
N ASN A 413 -35.50 -7.83 27.73
CA ASN A 413 -35.95 -6.45 27.57
C ASN A 413 -34.71 -5.55 27.37
N PRO A 414 -34.48 -4.95 26.18
CA PRO A 414 -33.22 -4.25 25.88
C PRO A 414 -33.02 -2.94 26.66
N ARG A 415 -34.05 -2.45 27.38
CA ARG A 415 -34.02 -1.17 28.09
C ARG A 415 -33.57 -1.25 29.55
N LEU A 416 -33.30 -2.45 30.09
CA LEU A 416 -32.93 -2.64 31.49
C LEU A 416 -31.46 -3.02 31.73
N ARG A 417 -30.61 -3.09 30.68
CA ARG A 417 -29.15 -3.21 30.86
C ARG A 417 -28.51 -1.82 31.00
N SER A 418 -28.79 -1.14 32.10
CA SER A 418 -27.97 -0.01 32.54
C SER A 418 -27.60 -0.20 34.01
N GLU A 419 -26.97 -1.34 34.31
CA GLU A 419 -26.24 -1.53 35.56
C GLU A 419 -24.75 -1.55 35.24
N PHE A 420 -24.06 -0.63 35.91
CA PHE A 420 -22.66 -0.32 35.81
C PHE A 420 -21.80 -1.57 35.98
N THR A 421 -21.36 -2.15 34.86
CA THR A 421 -20.16 -2.97 34.83
C THR A 421 -19.01 -2.03 34.48
N THR A 422 -18.16 -1.76 35.47
CA THR A 422 -16.80 -1.27 35.22
C THR A 422 -16.08 -2.37 34.45
N GLU A 423 -16.24 -2.39 33.13
CA GLU A 423 -15.49 -3.31 32.28
C GLU A 423 -14.01 -2.90 32.35
N GLU A 424 -13.21 -3.74 33.00
CA GLU A 424 -11.76 -3.76 32.82
C GLU A 424 -11.44 -3.77 31.31
N PRO A 425 -10.32 -3.19 30.86
CA PRO A 425 -9.94 -3.25 29.45
C PRO A 425 -9.80 -4.72 29.04
N LYS A 426 -10.84 -5.27 28.41
CA LYS A 426 -10.83 -6.61 27.87
C LYS A 426 -9.72 -6.67 26.84
N GLU A 427 -8.73 -7.55 27.05
CA GLU A 427 -7.69 -7.78 26.05
C GLU A 427 -8.36 -8.11 24.73
N THR A 428 -8.03 -7.34 23.69
CA THR A 428 -8.60 -7.51 22.35
C THR A 428 -7.65 -8.33 21.50
N MET A 429 -8.16 -9.40 20.90
CA MET A 429 -7.43 -10.23 19.96
C MET A 429 -7.89 -9.92 18.54
N ASN A 430 -6.92 -9.69 17.64
CA ASN A 430 -7.20 -9.61 16.21
C ASN A 430 -7.35 -11.03 15.67
N VAL A 431 -8.57 -11.41 15.31
CA VAL A 431 -8.87 -12.73 14.74
C VAL A 431 -9.13 -12.59 13.25
N THR A 432 -8.45 -13.40 12.44
CA THR A 432 -8.73 -13.53 11.00
C THR A 432 -10.07 -14.25 10.82
N ILE A 433 -11.06 -13.57 10.26
CA ILE A 433 -12.39 -14.14 10.02
C ILE A 433 -12.44 -14.84 8.66
N ALA A 434 -11.93 -14.17 7.63
CA ALA A 434 -12.10 -14.61 6.26
C ALA A 434 -10.92 -14.17 5.39
N THR A 435 -10.65 -14.95 4.36
CA THR A 435 -9.80 -14.59 3.23
C THR A 435 -10.70 -14.36 2.03
N LEU A 436 -10.66 -13.16 1.46
CA LEU A 436 -11.42 -12.82 0.27
C LEU A 436 -10.54 -12.92 -0.97
N SER A 437 -11.12 -13.41 -2.06
CA SER A 437 -10.47 -13.59 -3.35
C SER A 437 -11.25 -12.91 -4.48
N THR A 438 -10.71 -13.01 -5.69
CA THR A 438 -11.35 -12.55 -6.93
C THR A 438 -12.84 -12.89 -7.02
N GLY A 439 -13.66 -11.88 -7.36
CA GLY A 439 -15.11 -12.00 -7.52
C GLY A 439 -15.93 -11.85 -6.22
N GLN A 440 -15.27 -11.68 -5.07
CA GLN A 440 -15.93 -11.36 -3.82
C GLN A 440 -15.93 -9.84 -3.56
N VAL A 441 -16.79 -9.42 -2.63
CA VAL A 441 -16.99 -8.01 -2.28
C VAL A 441 -16.75 -7.79 -0.79
N PHE A 442 -16.37 -6.56 -0.42
CA PHE A 442 -16.33 -6.10 0.96
C PHE A 442 -16.74 -4.63 1.05
N GLY A 443 -17.22 -4.22 2.22
CA GLY A 443 -17.75 -2.86 2.43
C GLY A 443 -19.25 -2.78 2.16
N GLU A 444 -19.95 -3.92 2.17
CA GLU A 444 -21.41 -4.03 2.03
C GLU A 444 -22.19 -3.22 3.08
N VAL A 445 -21.53 -2.84 4.18
CA VAL A 445 -21.99 -1.85 5.16
C VAL A 445 -22.57 -0.62 4.48
N CYS A 446 -21.91 -0.08 3.44
CA CYS A 446 -22.33 1.16 2.80
C CYS A 446 -23.71 1.08 2.12
N ILE A 447 -24.11 -0.13 1.67
CA ILE A 447 -25.42 -0.36 1.03
C ILE A 447 -26.49 -0.68 2.08
N LEU A 448 -26.14 -1.52 3.06
CA LEU A 448 -27.11 -2.04 4.03
C LEU A 448 -27.46 -1.01 5.10
N ARG A 449 -26.46 -0.26 5.60
CA ARG A 449 -26.60 0.68 6.72
C ARG A 449 -25.77 1.93 6.46
N HIS A 450 -26.47 2.99 6.09
CA HIS A 450 -25.85 4.27 5.80
C HIS A 450 -25.15 4.80 7.07
N ASN A 451 -23.96 5.37 6.90
CA ASN A 451 -23.18 6.04 7.96
C ASN A 451 -22.80 5.14 9.16
N GLN A 452 -22.60 3.84 8.95
CA GLN A 452 -22.03 2.96 9.97
C GLN A 452 -20.51 2.79 9.77
N SER A 453 -19.76 2.68 10.88
CA SER A 453 -18.33 2.35 10.83
C SER A 453 -18.09 0.87 10.55
N SER A 454 -16.99 0.58 9.87
CA SER A 454 -16.51 -0.78 9.65
C SER A 454 -16.22 -1.45 11.00
N THR A 455 -16.66 -2.70 11.16
CA THR A 455 -16.28 -3.52 12.33
C THR A 455 -15.03 -4.37 12.08
N ILE A 456 -14.49 -4.30 10.85
CA ILE A 456 -13.46 -5.18 10.34
C ILE A 456 -12.30 -4.37 9.77
N THR A 457 -11.12 -4.97 9.80
CA THR A 457 -9.92 -4.46 9.16
C THR A 457 -9.57 -5.38 7.98
N VAL A 458 -9.40 -4.80 6.80
CA VAL A 458 -9.08 -5.53 5.56
C VAL A 458 -7.66 -5.21 5.15
N THR A 459 -6.84 -6.23 4.98
CA THR A 459 -5.43 -6.15 4.60
C THR A 459 -5.19 -6.91 3.30
N SER A 460 -4.47 -6.30 2.36
CA SER A 460 -4.03 -7.01 1.15
C SER A 460 -2.91 -7.99 1.49
N ASP A 461 -2.99 -9.22 1.00
CA ASP A 461 -1.88 -10.18 1.11
C ASP A 461 -1.00 -10.09 -0.15
N THR A 462 -1.64 -9.99 -1.31
CA THR A 462 -0.98 -9.85 -2.62
C THR A 462 -1.19 -8.45 -3.20
N LEU A 463 -0.59 -8.16 -4.35
CA LEU A 463 -1.04 -7.04 -5.17
C LEU A 463 -2.53 -7.21 -5.48
N LEU A 464 -3.32 -6.21 -5.10
CA LEU A 464 -4.79 -6.29 -5.11
C LEU A 464 -5.36 -5.25 -6.06
N GLU A 465 -6.07 -5.72 -7.07
CA GLU A 465 -6.83 -4.88 -8.00
C GLU A 465 -8.31 -4.91 -7.59
N VAL A 466 -8.88 -3.74 -7.34
CA VAL A 466 -10.23 -3.60 -6.78
C VAL A 466 -11.02 -2.58 -7.58
N LEU A 467 -12.28 -2.88 -7.85
CA LEU A 467 -13.25 -1.91 -8.35
C LEU A 467 -13.93 -1.23 -7.16
N GLU A 468 -13.74 0.07 -7.05
CA GLU A 468 -14.35 0.94 -6.07
C GLU A 468 -15.66 1.51 -6.60
N LEU A 469 -16.73 1.37 -5.80
CA LEU A 469 -18.08 1.85 -6.09
C LEU A 469 -18.54 2.76 -4.95
N ASN A 470 -18.81 4.03 -5.27
CA ASN A 470 -19.28 5.00 -4.29
C ASN A 470 -20.76 4.73 -3.92
N GLN A 471 -21.09 4.97 -2.66
CA GLN A 471 -22.47 4.86 -2.15
C GLN A 471 -23.45 5.74 -2.92
N ASP A 472 -23.09 6.99 -3.23
CA ASP A 472 -23.96 7.92 -3.97
C ASP A 472 -24.31 7.40 -5.38
N GLY A 473 -23.32 6.80 -6.06
CA GLY A 473 -23.52 6.21 -7.38
C GLY A 473 -24.41 4.97 -7.33
N LEU A 474 -24.25 4.14 -6.30
CA LEU A 474 -25.10 2.95 -6.09
C LEU A 474 -26.54 3.32 -5.72
N ALA A 475 -26.75 4.39 -4.94
CA ALA A 475 -28.06 4.88 -4.57
C ALA A 475 -28.87 5.35 -5.79
N GLN A 476 -28.22 5.98 -6.78
CA GLN A 476 -28.86 6.44 -8.01
C GLN A 476 -29.42 5.29 -8.87
N LEU A 477 -28.86 4.08 -8.75
CA LEU A 477 -29.24 2.94 -9.58
C LEU A 477 -30.46 2.18 -9.06
N ASN A 478 -31.01 2.51 -7.88
CA ASN A 478 -32.16 1.83 -7.27
C ASN A 478 -32.07 0.29 -7.41
N LEU A 479 -30.90 -0.27 -7.06
CA LEU A 479 -30.62 -1.69 -7.21
C LEU A 479 -31.63 -2.50 -6.38
N LYS A 480 -32.53 -3.22 -7.06
CA LYS A 480 -33.42 -4.18 -6.43
C LYS A 480 -32.65 -5.47 -6.18
N PHE A 481 -32.02 -5.56 -5.02
CA PHE A 481 -31.42 -6.82 -4.58
C PHE A 481 -32.54 -7.79 -4.20
N ASN A 482 -32.60 -8.94 -4.89
CA ASN A 482 -33.48 -10.04 -4.52
C ASN A 482 -33.16 -10.55 -3.11
N SER A 483 -34.11 -11.23 -2.47
CA SER A 483 -33.88 -11.85 -1.15
C SER A 483 -32.65 -12.76 -1.13
N ARG A 484 -32.34 -13.45 -2.24
CA ARG A 484 -31.13 -14.28 -2.38
C ARG A 484 -29.83 -13.47 -2.44
N THR A 485 -29.82 -12.32 -3.11
CA THR A 485 -28.64 -11.44 -3.19
C THR A 485 -28.46 -10.64 -1.91
N MET A 486 -29.56 -10.21 -1.27
CA MET A 486 -29.54 -9.66 0.08
C MET A 486 -29.04 -10.69 1.09
N ASN A 487 -29.51 -11.94 1.00
CA ASN A 487 -29.00 -13.03 1.82
C ASN A 487 -27.54 -13.32 1.48
N ALA A 488 -27.08 -13.22 0.23
CA ALA A 488 -25.67 -13.40 -0.13
C ALA A 488 -24.78 -12.26 0.40
N LEU A 489 -25.27 -11.02 0.43
CA LEU A 489 -24.59 -9.88 1.06
C LEU A 489 -24.59 -10.02 2.59
N GLN A 490 -25.70 -10.43 3.19
CA GLN A 490 -25.80 -10.70 4.64
C GLN A 490 -24.99 -11.95 5.06
N ASN A 491 -24.93 -12.97 4.19
CA ASN A 491 -24.14 -14.20 4.33
C ASN A 491 -22.71 -14.03 3.82
N SER A 492 -22.32 -12.86 3.32
CA SER A 492 -20.92 -12.50 3.05
C SER A 492 -20.21 -12.26 4.38
N PHE A 493 -20.28 -13.25 5.27
CA PHE A 493 -19.57 -13.57 6.52
C PHE A 493 -19.11 -12.46 7.50
N LEU A 494 -19.39 -11.19 7.23
CA LEU A 494 -18.76 -10.05 7.89
C LEU A 494 -19.73 -9.28 8.78
N TYR A 495 -21.04 -9.48 8.60
CA TYR A 495 -22.07 -8.75 9.35
C TYR A 495 -22.73 -9.54 10.50
N HIS A 496 -22.95 -10.86 10.37
CA HIS A 496 -23.94 -11.53 11.24
C HIS A 496 -23.49 -12.70 12.11
N ASN A 497 -22.22 -13.09 12.09
CA ASN A 497 -21.70 -13.95 13.15
C ASN A 497 -20.43 -13.32 13.73
N PRO A 498 -20.51 -12.53 14.81
CA PRO A 498 -19.32 -12.36 15.62
C PRO A 498 -18.86 -13.77 15.99
N PRO A 499 -17.58 -14.13 15.79
CA PRO A 499 -17.06 -15.34 16.39
C PRO A 499 -17.44 -15.26 17.87
N HIS A 500 -18.22 -16.23 18.35
CA HIS A 500 -18.61 -16.30 19.76
C HIS A 500 -17.33 -16.06 20.59
N PRO A 501 -17.38 -15.39 21.76
CA PRO A 501 -16.20 -15.26 22.63
C PRO A 501 -15.45 -16.60 22.85
N LYS A 502 -16.16 -17.73 22.79
CA LYS A 502 -15.60 -19.09 22.71
C LYS A 502 -14.62 -19.30 21.54
N MET A 503 -14.87 -18.77 20.35
CA MET A 503 -13.96 -18.84 19.22
C MET A 503 -12.66 -18.08 19.49
N ALA A 504 -12.72 -16.88 20.08
CA ALA A 504 -11.51 -16.15 20.48
C ALA A 504 -10.69 -16.96 21.51
N HIS A 505 -11.37 -17.58 22.47
CA HIS A 505 -10.76 -18.51 23.42
C HIS A 505 -10.12 -19.71 22.70
N LEU A 506 -10.84 -20.35 21.78
CA LEU A 506 -10.33 -21.50 21.00
C LEU A 506 -9.13 -21.12 20.12
N PHE A 507 -9.11 -19.93 19.52
CA PHE A 507 -7.95 -19.43 18.78
C PHE A 507 -6.76 -19.15 19.70
N GLY A 508 -7.01 -18.61 20.90
CA GLY A 508 -5.99 -18.46 21.94
C GLY A 508 -5.43 -19.81 22.41
N GLU A 509 -6.29 -20.79 22.66
CA GLU A 509 -5.89 -22.17 22.97
C GLU A 509 -5.11 -22.79 21.80
N GLN A 510 -5.58 -22.64 20.56
CA GLN A 510 -4.87 -23.17 19.40
C GLN A 510 -3.46 -22.56 19.25
N ALA A 511 -3.31 -21.26 19.51
CA ALA A 511 -2.01 -20.59 19.48
C ALA A 511 -1.07 -21.13 20.57
N THR A 512 -1.56 -21.27 21.82
CA THR A 512 -0.76 -21.85 22.91
C THR A 512 -0.40 -23.31 22.65
N TRP A 513 -1.30 -24.09 22.06
CA TRP A 513 -1.03 -25.47 21.62
C TRP A 513 0.00 -25.54 20.50
N ARG A 514 -0.01 -24.61 19.53
CA ARG A 514 1.02 -24.55 18.48
C ARG A 514 2.39 -24.21 19.06
N GLU A 515 2.47 -23.22 19.94
CA GLU A 515 3.74 -22.86 20.60
C GLU A 515 4.30 -24.01 21.43
N GLU A 516 3.43 -24.75 22.13
CA GLU A 516 3.85 -25.91 22.92
C GLU A 516 4.29 -27.06 22.01
N LYS A 517 3.57 -27.31 20.91
CA LYS A 517 3.98 -28.28 19.89
C LYS A 517 5.34 -27.92 19.30
N ASP A 518 5.55 -26.67 18.92
CA ASP A 518 6.82 -26.21 18.33
C ASP A 518 7.96 -26.33 19.34
N ARG A 519 7.73 -26.03 20.63
CA ARG A 519 8.70 -26.28 21.71
C ARG A 519 9.06 -27.76 21.82
N ILE A 520 8.06 -28.64 21.88
CA ILE A 520 8.27 -30.08 21.96
C ILE A 520 9.06 -30.58 20.73
N VAL A 521 8.69 -30.13 19.53
CA VAL A 521 9.40 -30.49 18.29
C VAL A 521 10.84 -30.00 18.33
N GLN A 522 11.10 -28.77 18.78
CA GLN A 522 12.46 -28.25 18.94
C GLN A 522 13.27 -29.03 19.96
N ASP A 523 12.68 -29.42 21.09
CA ASP A 523 13.35 -30.21 22.11
C ASP A 523 13.65 -31.64 21.63
N VAL A 524 12.73 -32.28 20.90
CA VAL A 524 12.96 -33.58 20.27
C VAL A 524 14.07 -33.49 19.22
N MET A 525 14.06 -32.47 18.35
CA MET A 525 15.13 -32.24 17.37
C MET A 525 16.48 -31.99 18.06
N ARG A 526 16.50 -31.27 19.18
CA ARG A 526 17.70 -31.04 19.99
C ARG A 526 18.22 -32.34 20.61
N GLN A 527 17.34 -33.20 21.11
CA GLN A 527 17.71 -34.51 21.66
C GLN A 527 18.27 -35.46 20.58
N ILE A 528 17.67 -35.50 19.39
CA ILE A 528 18.17 -36.27 18.25
C ILE A 528 19.57 -35.79 17.83
N SER A 529 19.79 -34.47 17.81
CA SER A 529 21.10 -33.87 17.52
C SER A 529 22.16 -34.24 18.59
N ILE A 530 21.79 -34.29 19.86
CA ILE A 530 22.70 -34.73 20.95
C ILE A 530 23.01 -36.23 20.85
N GLN A 531 22.04 -37.07 20.48
CA GLN A 531 22.26 -38.51 20.29
C GLN A 531 23.13 -38.83 19.07
N SER A 532 23.01 -38.07 17.98
CA SER A 532 23.88 -38.22 16.80
C SER A 532 25.32 -37.80 17.09
N GLN A 533 25.53 -36.77 17.92
CA GLN A 533 26.86 -36.40 18.42
C GLN A 533 27.47 -37.45 19.37
N ARG A 534 26.68 -38.07 20.25
CA ARG A 534 27.15 -39.16 21.13
C ARG A 534 27.53 -40.43 20.35
N LYS A 535 26.83 -40.75 19.26
CA LYS A 535 27.21 -41.86 18.36
C LYS A 535 28.48 -41.57 17.56
N ARG A 536 28.83 -40.31 17.29
CA ARG A 536 30.13 -39.95 16.66
C ARG A 536 31.33 -40.06 17.61
N ILE A 537 31.14 -40.05 18.92
CA ILE A 537 32.22 -40.12 19.93
C ILE A 537 32.58 -41.58 20.30
N SER A 538 31.86 -42.57 19.76
CA SER A 538 32.08 -44.01 20.04
C SER A 538 32.46 -44.80 18.78
N PHE A 539 33.62 -44.50 18.22
CA PHE A 539 34.33 -45.45 17.36
C PHE A 539 35.79 -45.55 17.83
N PRO A 540 36.29 -46.74 18.24
CA PRO A 540 37.71 -46.94 18.42
C PRO A 540 38.39 -47.00 17.05
N THR A 541 39.51 -46.30 16.93
CA THR A 541 40.40 -46.31 15.77
C THR A 541 40.82 -47.74 15.39
N PRO A 542 40.65 -48.19 14.13
CA PRO A 542 41.34 -49.37 13.65
C PRO A 542 42.75 -48.97 13.18
N SER A 543 43.71 -49.76 13.64
CA SER A 543 45.07 -49.82 13.14
C SER A 543 45.12 -50.12 11.63
N SER A 544 46.09 -49.47 10.99
CA SER A 544 46.62 -49.69 9.64
C SER A 544 46.44 -51.08 9.02
N SER A 545 45.80 -51.15 7.85
CA SER A 545 46.41 -51.72 6.63
C SER A 545 45.49 -51.60 5.40
N THR A 546 46.09 -51.10 4.32
CA THR A 546 45.77 -51.28 2.89
C THR A 546 44.56 -50.60 2.23
N CYS A 547 44.92 -49.71 1.30
CA CYS A 547 44.14 -49.01 0.29
C CYS A 547 43.25 -49.89 -0.60
N SER A 548 42.11 -49.33 -1.02
CA SER A 548 41.76 -49.19 -2.44
C SER A 548 40.60 -48.19 -2.63
N ASN A 549 40.80 -47.29 -3.59
CA ASN A 549 39.94 -46.17 -3.99
C ASN A 549 38.53 -46.59 -4.43
N VAL A 550 37.49 -45.88 -3.97
CA VAL A 550 36.29 -45.61 -4.78
C VAL A 550 35.83 -44.18 -4.48
N VAL A 551 35.91 -43.34 -5.51
CA VAL A 551 35.34 -41.99 -5.58
C VAL A 551 33.83 -42.12 -5.74
N LEU A 552 33.04 -41.45 -4.90
CA LEU A 552 31.59 -41.33 -5.06
C LEU A 552 31.24 -39.86 -5.32
N ASP A 553 30.79 -39.61 -6.55
CA ASP A 553 30.16 -38.37 -7.00
C ASP A 553 28.78 -38.20 -6.35
N GLU A 554 28.56 -37.03 -5.76
CA GLU A 554 27.28 -36.55 -5.26
C GLU A 554 26.42 -36.07 -6.43
N ASN A 555 25.55 -36.93 -6.96
CA ASN A 555 24.38 -36.52 -7.78
C ASN A 555 23.44 -37.73 -7.97
N ASN A 556 22.60 -38.04 -6.97
CA ASN A 556 21.34 -38.79 -7.15
C ASN A 556 20.56 -38.92 -5.84
N ILE A 557 19.97 -37.83 -5.35
CA ILE A 557 18.88 -37.90 -4.36
C ILE A 557 17.81 -36.86 -4.73
N PHE A 558 17.06 -37.13 -5.80
CA PHE A 558 15.75 -36.54 -6.04
C PHE A 558 14.99 -37.47 -6.97
N GLN A 559 14.31 -38.46 -6.39
CA GLN A 559 13.06 -39.07 -6.87
C GLN A 559 12.81 -40.38 -6.14
N GLN A 560 11.90 -40.34 -5.16
CA GLN A 560 10.94 -41.38 -4.77
C GLN A 560 10.61 -41.20 -3.30
N GLU A 561 9.41 -40.69 -3.02
CA GLU A 561 8.48 -41.30 -2.06
C GLU A 561 7.21 -40.45 -2.04
N SER A 562 6.29 -40.83 -2.92
CA SER A 562 4.90 -40.39 -2.94
C SER A 562 4.03 -41.64 -3.07
N SER A 563 3.70 -42.28 -1.95
CA SER A 563 2.49 -43.11 -1.80
C SER A 563 2.42 -43.74 -0.41
N GLY A 564 1.27 -43.55 0.24
CA GLY A 564 0.81 -44.40 1.33
C GLY A 564 1.05 -43.84 2.73
N LEU A 565 -0.01 -43.28 3.33
CA LEU A 565 -0.63 -43.88 4.53
C LEU A 565 -1.88 -43.07 4.91
N GLU A 566 -3.01 -43.71 4.65
CA GLU A 566 -4.32 -43.45 5.23
C GLU A 566 -4.31 -43.73 6.74
N GLU A 567 -5.21 -43.02 7.44
CA GLU A 567 -5.93 -43.36 8.68
C GLU A 567 -5.19 -43.92 9.91
N GLY A 568 -5.42 -43.24 11.04
CA GLY A 568 -5.06 -43.65 12.41
C GLY A 568 -5.32 -42.54 13.41
#